data_AF-A0A944VZU3-F1
#
_entry.id   AF-A0A944VZU3-F1
#
_cell.length_a   1.000
_cell.length_b   1.000
_cell.length_c   1.000
_cell.angle_alpha   90.00
_cell.angle_beta   90.00
_cell.angle_gamma   90.00
#
_symmetry.space_group_name_H-M   'P 1'
#
loop_
_entity.id
_entity.type
_entity.pdbx_description
1 polymer ?
#
loop_
_entity_poly.entity_id
_entity_poly.type
_entity_poly.pdbx_seq_one_letter_code
_entity_poly.pdbx_strand_id
1 'polypeptide(L)'
;MASSDVGSSGILGGSIPIDELSLEVKEINKSGDNWVCGYINVRHKKGGDLTIKCTGWNFSTPKPGTVICQARQEENADNDWQDQFAIQVIETGKDFVKIRIRRIDKCADESPGWAQCLRVDIIVNDWSTKG
;
A
#
# COMPACT_ATOMS: atom_id res chain seq x y z
N MET A 1 -41.16 8.83 -17.21
CA MET A 1 -39.86 8.85 -17.91
C MET A 1 -38.87 9.62 -17.04
N ALA A 2 -37.60 9.29 -17.15
CA ALA A 2 -36.61 9.26 -16.08
C ALA A 2 -36.27 10.59 -15.41
N SER A 3 -36.02 10.48 -14.10
CA SER A 3 -35.37 11.46 -13.23
C SER A 3 -33.93 11.71 -13.70
N SER A 4 -33.59 12.97 -13.97
CA SER A 4 -32.22 13.40 -14.23
C SER A 4 -31.65 13.93 -12.92
N ASP A 5 -31.02 13.05 -12.14
CA ASP A 5 -30.30 13.44 -10.94
C ASP A 5 -28.91 12.83 -10.90
N VAL A 6 -27.98 13.64 -10.41
CA VAL A 6 -26.58 13.39 -9.99
C VAL A 6 -25.56 12.91 -11.04
N GLY A 7 -25.15 13.84 -11.89
CA GLY A 7 -23.74 13.91 -12.31
C GLY A 7 -22.93 14.67 -11.25
N SER A 8 -22.63 14.03 -10.12
CA SER A 8 -21.62 14.56 -9.20
C SER A 8 -20.25 14.38 -9.87
N SER A 9 -19.81 15.41 -10.59
CA SER A 9 -18.40 15.60 -10.96
C SER A 9 -17.60 15.86 -9.68
N GLY A 10 -17.48 14.84 -8.85
CA GLY A 10 -16.50 14.79 -7.79
C GLY A 10 -15.13 14.82 -8.45
N ILE A 11 -14.36 15.87 -8.18
CA ILE A 11 -12.99 16.03 -8.60
C ILE A 11 -12.22 14.79 -8.15
N LEU A 12 -12.07 13.81 -9.03
CA LEU A 12 -11.07 12.76 -8.90
C LEU A 12 -9.74 13.51 -8.89
N GLY A 13 -9.17 13.70 -7.70
CA GLY A 13 -7.77 14.15 -7.57
C GLY A 13 -6.88 13.28 -8.46
N GLY A 14 -5.71 13.76 -8.87
CA GLY A 14 -4.89 13.04 -9.86
C GLY A 14 -4.61 11.58 -9.47
N SER A 15 -5.19 10.64 -10.21
CA SER A 15 -4.90 9.22 -10.10
C SER A 15 -3.45 8.94 -10.44
N ILE A 16 -2.82 7.98 -9.77
CA ILE A 16 -1.44 7.58 -10.08
C ILE A 16 -1.39 7.00 -11.51
N PRO A 17 -0.67 7.64 -12.46
CA PRO A 17 -0.64 7.21 -13.85
C PRO A 17 0.54 6.26 -14.14
N ILE A 18 1.35 5.93 -13.13
CA ILE A 18 2.57 5.15 -13.26
C ILE A 18 2.47 3.81 -12.53
N ASP A 19 3.34 2.87 -12.90
CA ASP A 19 3.33 1.50 -12.39
C ASP A 19 4.27 1.29 -11.20
N GLU A 20 5.21 2.22 -10.98
CA GLU A 20 6.12 2.22 -9.84
C GLU A 20 6.23 3.61 -9.20
N LEU A 21 6.15 3.66 -7.88
CA LEU A 21 6.35 4.86 -7.06
C LEU A 21 7.37 4.59 -5.96
N SER A 22 8.06 5.64 -5.50
CA SER A 22 8.80 5.61 -4.24
C SER A 22 8.07 6.46 -3.20
N LEU A 23 7.81 5.90 -2.04
CA LEU A 23 7.13 6.57 -0.93
C LEU A 23 7.94 6.41 0.35
N GLU A 24 8.16 7.52 1.05
CA GLU A 24 8.78 7.51 2.37
C GLU A 24 7.76 7.12 3.44
N VAL A 25 8.21 6.29 4.38
CA VAL A 25 7.40 5.80 5.50
C VAL A 25 7.25 6.89 6.56
N LYS A 26 6.02 7.23 6.93
CA LYS A 26 5.70 8.47 7.67
C LYS A 26 5.91 8.41 9.18
N GLU A 27 5.84 7.23 9.78
CA GLU A 27 5.97 7.06 11.22
C GLU A 27 6.70 5.75 11.45
N ILE A 28 7.86 5.79 12.11
CA ILE A 28 8.67 4.60 12.33
C ILE A 28 8.80 4.39 13.84
N ASN A 29 8.13 3.35 14.34
CA ASN A 29 8.21 2.96 15.74
C ASN A 29 9.01 1.66 15.86
N LYS A 30 9.93 1.61 16.82
CA LYS A 30 10.60 0.37 17.21
C LYS A 30 9.77 -0.28 18.32
N SER A 31 9.42 -1.56 18.16
CA SER A 31 8.68 -2.33 19.15
C SER A 31 9.45 -3.61 19.48
N GLY A 32 9.77 -3.83 20.76
CA GLY A 32 10.72 -4.89 21.13
C GLY A 32 12.10 -4.74 20.48
N ASP A 33 12.92 -5.78 20.56
CA ASP A 33 14.35 -5.67 20.21
C ASP A 33 14.63 -5.61 18.71
N ASN A 34 13.78 -6.20 17.86
CA ASN A 34 14.04 -6.35 16.43
C ASN A 34 12.88 -5.92 15.52
N TRP A 35 11.75 -5.44 16.05
CA TRP A 35 10.64 -5.04 15.20
C TRP A 35 10.61 -3.54 14.94
N VAL A 36 10.45 -3.19 13.68
CA VAL A 36 10.26 -1.81 13.23
C VAL A 36 8.95 -1.76 12.45
N CYS A 37 8.08 -0.81 12.77
CA CYS A 37 6.80 -0.65 12.10
C CYS A 37 6.65 0.76 11.56
N GLY A 38 5.89 0.89 10.47
CA GLY A 38 5.47 2.17 9.93
C GLY A 38 4.39 2.02 8.88
N TYR A 39 4.06 3.10 8.17
CA TYR A 39 3.04 3.06 7.13
C TYR A 39 3.30 4.03 5.98
N ILE A 40 2.65 3.73 4.86
CA ILE A 40 2.52 4.61 3.69
C ILE A 40 1.04 4.84 3.38
N ASN A 41 0.73 6.00 2.79
CA ASN A 41 -0.58 6.25 2.20
C ASN A 41 -0.47 6.15 0.68
N VAL A 42 -1.39 5.41 0.08
CA VAL A 42 -1.44 5.12 -1.34
C VAL A 42 -2.73 5.71 -1.89
N ARG A 43 -2.61 6.59 -2.87
CA ARG A 43 -3.79 7.16 -3.54
C ARG A 43 -4.44 6.13 -4.46
N HIS A 44 -5.63 6.47 -4.91
CA HIS A 44 -6.35 5.73 -5.94
C HIS A 44 -5.52 5.57 -7.24
N LYS A 45 -5.76 4.49 -7.99
CA LYS A 45 -5.06 4.17 -9.25
C LYS A 45 -6.05 3.88 -10.36
N LYS A 46 -5.73 4.37 -11.57
CA LYS A 46 -6.61 4.27 -12.74
C LYS A 46 -6.61 2.88 -13.40
N GLY A 47 -5.62 2.03 -13.12
CA GLY A 47 -5.57 0.67 -13.65
C GLY A 47 -4.29 -0.07 -13.28
N GLY A 48 -4.41 -1.39 -13.12
CA GLY A 48 -3.31 -2.35 -13.00
C GLY A 48 -2.69 -2.40 -11.61
N ASP A 49 -1.71 -3.29 -11.46
CA ASP A 49 -0.92 -3.43 -10.24
C ASP A 49 -0.09 -2.16 -9.99
N LEU A 50 0.14 -1.82 -8.72
CA LEU A 50 1.05 -0.75 -8.33
C LEU A 50 2.24 -1.32 -7.57
N THR A 51 3.44 -1.07 -8.08
CA THR A 51 4.68 -1.33 -7.37
C THR A 51 5.06 -0.11 -6.54
N ILE A 52 5.45 -0.31 -5.28
CA ILE A 52 5.86 0.76 -4.39
C ILE A 52 7.17 0.39 -3.71
N LYS A 53 8.18 1.24 -3.87
CA LYS A 53 9.39 1.21 -3.08
C LYS A 53 9.18 2.05 -1.81
N CYS A 54 8.97 1.39 -0.69
CA CYS A 54 8.79 2.01 0.63
C CYS A 54 10.17 2.31 1.23
N THR A 55 10.56 3.58 1.31
CA THR A 55 11.88 4.04 1.77
C THR A 55 11.82 4.64 3.17
N GLY A 56 12.97 5.05 3.71
CA GLY A 56 13.08 5.64 5.06
C GLY A 56 13.46 4.64 6.14
N TRP A 57 13.80 3.41 5.75
CA TRP A 57 14.26 2.38 6.67
C TRP A 57 15.77 2.46 6.91
N ASN A 58 16.23 1.79 7.96
CA ASN A 58 17.64 1.57 8.23
C ASN A 58 17.82 0.20 8.91
N PHE A 59 17.56 -0.86 8.15
CA PHE A 59 17.67 -2.23 8.61
C PHE A 59 19.14 -2.65 8.76
N SER A 60 19.38 -3.54 9.70
CA SER A 60 20.69 -4.17 9.92
C SER A 60 21.16 -5.02 8.71
N THR A 61 20.22 -5.57 7.94
CA THR A 61 20.45 -6.46 6.80
C THR A 61 19.54 -6.11 5.62
N PRO A 62 19.97 -6.30 4.35
CA PRO A 62 19.08 -6.16 3.21
C PRO A 62 18.01 -7.26 3.11
N LYS A 63 18.12 -8.32 3.93
CA LYS A 63 17.19 -9.45 3.99
C LYS A 63 16.64 -9.59 5.41
N PRO A 64 15.70 -8.72 5.84
CA PRO A 64 15.07 -8.85 7.14
C PRO A 64 14.36 -10.21 7.28
N GLY A 65 14.20 -10.69 8.50
CA GLY A 65 13.66 -12.03 8.76
C GLY A 65 12.18 -12.16 8.36
N THR A 66 11.38 -11.11 8.52
CA THR A 66 9.96 -11.10 8.17
C THR A 66 9.51 -9.70 7.79
N VAL A 67 8.64 -9.60 6.79
CA VAL A 67 7.93 -8.37 6.40
C VAL A 67 6.46 -8.69 6.29
N ILE A 68 5.62 -7.97 7.04
CA ILE A 68 4.16 -8.07 7.00
C ILE A 68 3.62 -6.74 6.50
N CYS A 69 2.76 -6.79 5.49
CA CYS A 69 2.07 -5.63 4.96
C CYS A 69 0.57 -5.86 5.04
N GLN A 70 -0.16 -4.88 5.58
CA GLN A 70 -1.61 -4.92 5.71
C GLN A 70 -2.21 -3.66 5.11
N ALA A 71 -3.13 -3.82 4.16
CA ALA A 71 -3.96 -2.73 3.67
C ALA A 71 -5.14 -2.46 4.61
N ARG A 72 -5.47 -1.18 4.78
CA ARG A 72 -6.75 -0.71 5.31
C ARG A 72 -7.19 0.56 4.60
N GLN A 73 -8.45 0.94 4.76
CA GLN A 73 -8.93 2.24 4.28
C GLN A 73 -8.12 3.35 4.97
N GLU A 74 -7.64 4.35 4.22
CA GLU A 74 -6.82 5.44 4.79
C GLU A 74 -7.55 6.15 5.94
N GLU A 75 -8.86 6.39 5.76
CA GLU A 75 -9.71 7.09 6.72
C GLU A 75 -10.24 6.21 7.87
N ASN A 76 -9.82 4.93 7.95
CA ASN A 76 -10.25 3.99 8.98
C ASN A 76 -11.78 3.98 9.20
N ALA A 77 -12.53 4.11 8.12
CA ALA A 77 -13.96 3.93 8.04
C ALA A 77 -14.25 2.67 7.22
N ASP A 78 -15.45 2.11 7.38
CA ASP A 78 -15.96 1.11 6.45
C ASP A 78 -16.95 1.79 5.51
N ASN A 79 -16.46 2.16 4.33
CA ASN A 79 -17.27 2.83 3.30
C ASN A 79 -18.11 1.87 2.44
N ASP A 80 -18.15 0.57 2.77
CA ASP A 80 -18.86 -0.47 1.98
C ASP A 80 -18.36 -0.53 0.52
N TRP A 81 -17.09 -0.21 0.30
CA TRP A 81 -16.45 -0.33 -1.01
C TRP A 81 -16.14 -1.79 -1.32
N GLN A 82 -16.39 -2.19 -2.56
CA GLN A 82 -16.18 -3.57 -3.02
C GLN A 82 -14.71 -3.90 -3.31
N ASP A 83 -13.84 -2.89 -3.37
CA ASP A 83 -12.43 -3.06 -3.72
C ASP A 83 -11.73 -3.95 -2.68
N GLN A 84 -11.13 -5.06 -3.13
CA GLN A 84 -10.34 -5.95 -2.28
C GLN A 84 -8.89 -5.97 -2.76
N PHE A 85 -7.93 -6.12 -1.85
CA PHE A 85 -6.51 -5.96 -2.17
C PHE A 85 -5.65 -7.13 -1.69
N ALA A 86 -4.70 -7.53 -2.55
CA ALA A 86 -3.55 -8.35 -2.18
C ALA A 86 -2.28 -7.50 -2.17
N ILE A 87 -1.40 -7.78 -1.21
CA ILE A 87 -0.05 -7.19 -1.15
C ILE A 87 0.98 -8.29 -1.20
N GLN A 88 1.97 -8.13 -2.07
CA GLN A 88 3.14 -9.00 -2.14
C GLN A 88 4.40 -8.19 -1.86
N VAL A 89 5.25 -8.66 -0.94
CA VAL A 89 6.63 -8.17 -0.81
C VAL A 89 7.46 -8.80 -1.92
N ILE A 90 8.06 -7.99 -2.79
CA ILE A 90 8.78 -8.48 -3.98
C ILE A 90 10.31 -8.27 -3.88
N GLU A 91 10.77 -7.33 -3.07
CA GLU A 91 12.19 -7.06 -2.85
C GLU A 91 12.42 -6.36 -1.50
N THR A 92 13.56 -6.60 -0.87
CA THR A 92 14.01 -5.87 0.32
C THR A 92 15.45 -5.39 0.13
N GLY A 93 15.75 -4.22 0.68
CA GLY A 93 17.10 -3.68 0.80
C GLY A 93 17.33 -3.17 2.21
N LYS A 94 18.52 -2.61 2.49
CA LYS A 94 18.83 -2.08 3.83
C LYS A 94 17.94 -0.89 4.20
N ASP A 95 17.51 -0.13 3.20
CA ASP A 95 16.79 1.14 3.35
C ASP A 95 15.40 1.13 2.69
N PHE A 96 14.98 -0.02 2.14
CA PHE A 96 13.69 -0.13 1.46
C PHE A 96 13.01 -1.50 1.61
N VAL A 97 11.69 -1.48 1.49
CA VAL A 97 10.85 -2.64 1.18
C VAL A 97 10.10 -2.33 -0.11
N LYS A 98 10.20 -3.18 -1.12
CA LYS A 98 9.42 -3.05 -2.36
C LYS A 98 8.24 -3.99 -2.32
N ILE A 99 7.04 -3.44 -2.50
CA ILE A 99 5.78 -4.16 -2.50
C ILE A 99 5.07 -4.00 -3.84
N ARG A 100 4.19 -4.96 -4.15
CA ARG A 100 3.20 -4.88 -5.21
C ARG A 100 1.81 -4.95 -4.59
N ILE A 101 0.95 -4.00 -4.97
CA ILE A 101 -0.47 -3.96 -4.60
C ILE A 101 -1.28 -4.32 -5.82
N ARG A 102 -2.22 -5.26 -5.66
CA ARG A 102 -3.15 -5.70 -6.69
C ARG A 102 -4.58 -5.68 -6.16
N ARG A 103 -5.51 -5.14 -6.95
CA ARG A 103 -6.95 -5.29 -6.74
C ARG A 103 -7.38 -6.73 -7.10
N ILE A 104 -8.19 -7.38 -6.26
CA ILE A 104 -8.53 -8.82 -6.35
C ILE A 104 -10.02 -9.15 -6.22
N ASP A 105 -10.90 -8.16 -6.10
CA ASP A 105 -12.34 -8.41 -6.15
C ASP A 105 -12.80 -8.76 -7.58
N LYS A 106 -14.07 -9.17 -7.70
CA LYS A 106 -14.66 -9.72 -8.93
C LYS A 106 -14.52 -8.80 -10.16
N CYS A 107 -14.50 -7.48 -9.95
CA CYS A 107 -14.43 -6.51 -11.05
C CYS A 107 -13.00 -6.17 -11.47
N ALA A 108 -11.98 -6.72 -10.79
CA ALA A 108 -10.59 -6.32 -10.99
C ALA A 108 -10.06 -6.60 -12.41
N ASP A 109 -10.51 -7.66 -13.09
CA ASP A 109 -10.04 -7.97 -14.44
C ASP A 109 -10.70 -7.10 -15.53
N GLU A 110 -11.92 -6.60 -15.27
CA GLU A 110 -12.67 -5.74 -16.19
C GLU A 110 -12.37 -4.25 -15.96
N SER A 111 -12.09 -3.87 -14.71
CA SER A 111 -11.76 -2.52 -14.27
C SER A 111 -10.64 -2.60 -13.22
N PRO A 112 -9.37 -2.68 -13.65
CA PRO A 112 -8.25 -2.95 -12.75
C PRO A 112 -7.82 -1.74 -11.92
N GLY A 113 -8.50 -0.60 -12.07
CA GLY A 113 -8.31 0.57 -11.22
C GLY A 113 -9.04 0.42 -9.89
N TRP A 114 -8.73 1.27 -8.92
CA TRP A 114 -9.48 1.36 -7.67
C TRP A 114 -9.62 2.82 -7.26
N ALA A 115 -10.74 3.17 -6.63
CA ALA A 115 -11.06 4.54 -6.22
C ALA A 115 -10.62 4.85 -4.79
N GLN A 116 -10.39 3.81 -4.00
CA GLN A 116 -10.04 3.91 -2.59
C GLN A 116 -8.60 4.42 -2.35
N CYS A 117 -8.42 5.30 -1.38
CA CYS A 117 -7.10 5.56 -0.80
C CYS A 117 -6.81 4.52 0.29
N LEU A 118 -5.61 3.95 0.27
CA LEU A 118 -5.16 2.94 1.21
C LEU A 118 -4.14 3.50 2.17
N ARG A 119 -4.19 3.05 3.43
CA ARG A 119 -3.02 3.01 4.28
C ARG A 119 -2.47 1.60 4.28
N VAL A 120 -1.18 1.45 3.98
CA VAL A 120 -0.48 0.17 4.09
C VAL A 120 0.39 0.25 5.33
N ASP A 121 0.01 -0.50 6.36
CA ASP A 121 0.81 -0.71 7.55
C ASP A 121 1.88 -1.78 7.25
N ILE A 122 3.13 -1.50 7.60
CA ILE A 122 4.31 -2.31 7.30
C ILE A 122 5.01 -2.61 8.63
N ILE A 123 5.20 -3.90 8.92
CA ILE A 123 5.92 -4.37 10.10
C ILE A 123 7.08 -5.25 9.62
N VAL A 124 8.28 -4.94 10.07
CA VAL A 124 9.51 -5.64 9.68
C VAL A 124 10.21 -6.18 10.91
N ASN A 125 10.55 -7.46 10.89
CA ASN A 125 11.50 -8.05 11.83
C ASN A 125 12.91 -7.90 11.27
N ASP A 126 13.63 -6.89 11.75
CA ASP A 126 15.02 -6.61 11.42
C ASP A 126 15.99 -7.55 12.17
N TRP A 127 15.75 -8.85 12.05
CA TRP A 127 16.67 -9.82 12.64
C TRP A 127 17.94 -9.90 11.81
N SER A 128 19.04 -9.34 12.32
CA SER A 128 20.38 -9.83 11.99
C SER A 128 20.60 -11.14 12.73
N THR A 129 20.91 -12.24 12.03
CA THR A 129 21.49 -13.41 12.71
C THR A 129 22.76 -12.92 13.41
N LYS A 130 22.66 -12.54 14.68
CA LYS A 130 23.79 -12.40 15.58
C LYS A 130 24.32 -13.81 15.79
N GLY A 131 25.07 -14.29 14.80
CA GLY A 131 26.08 -15.33 14.93
C GLY A 131 27.41 -14.65 15.13
#